data_AF-A0A6N7IVP8-F1
#
_entry.id   AF-A0A6N7IVP8-F1
#
_cell.length_a   1.000
_cell.length_b   1.000
_cell.length_c   1.000
_cell.angle_alpha   90.00
_cell.angle_beta   90.00
_cell.angle_gamma   90.00
#
_symmetry.space_group_name_H-M   'P 1'
#
loop_
_entity.id
_entity.type
_entity.pdbx_description
1 polymer ?
#
loop_
_entity_poly.entity_id
_entity_poly.type
_entity_poly.pdbx_seq_one_letter_code
_entity_poly.pdbx_strand_id
1 'polypeptide(L)'
;IRVSVQGSGMGVPSISIYVNELIQSYYVQNLIRVGSCGAIKRDVNVRDVILAQTSSTDSQMNRVAFGPIDYAPCADFGLLKKAYDTAEAKNVAVRVGNVFTADQFYNEKPLELMAQYGILAIEMETTALYSLAAKFDRKALSI
;
A
#
# COMPACT_ATOMS: atom_id res chain seq x y z
N ILE A 1 -18.58 16.66 3.04
CA ILE A 1 -18.22 15.22 3.14
C ILE A 1 -17.65 15.01 4.54
N ARG A 2 -18.00 13.92 5.24
CA ARG A 2 -17.39 13.60 6.55
C ARG A 2 -16.19 12.68 6.31
N VAL A 3 -15.09 12.96 7.00
CA VAL A 3 -13.81 12.23 6.88
C VAL A 3 -13.27 12.00 8.29
N SER A 4 -12.71 10.81 8.52
CA SER A 4 -11.97 10.46 9.73
C SER A 4 -10.50 10.30 9.40
N VAL A 5 -9.61 10.62 10.34
CA VAL A 5 -8.16 10.46 10.22
C VAL A 5 -7.65 9.72 11.45
N GLN A 6 -6.84 8.69 11.25
CA GLN A 6 -6.34 7.82 12.32
C GLN A 6 -4.93 7.32 11.97
N GLY A 7 -4.05 7.32 12.97
CA GLY A 7 -2.75 6.67 12.85
C GLY A 7 -2.88 5.14 12.87
N SER A 8 -2.09 4.45 12.06
CA SER A 8 -2.10 2.99 11.94
C SER A 8 -0.91 2.29 12.60
N GLY A 9 -0.03 3.05 13.26
CA GLY A 9 1.27 2.54 13.71
C GLY A 9 2.20 2.17 12.55
N MET A 10 3.19 1.31 12.82
CA MET A 10 4.19 0.85 11.84
C MET A 10 4.14 -0.67 11.68
N GLY A 11 4.31 -1.12 10.45
CA GLY A 11 4.39 -2.53 10.09
C GLY A 11 3.04 -3.20 9.87
N VAL A 12 3.07 -4.30 9.10
CA VAL A 12 1.94 -5.16 8.75
C VAL A 12 1.10 -5.55 9.98
N PRO A 13 1.66 -6.00 11.12
CA PRO A 13 0.85 -6.36 12.28
C PRO A 13 0.07 -5.19 12.88
N SER A 14 0.66 -3.99 12.93
CA SER A 14 0.05 -2.83 13.58
C SER A 14 -1.15 -2.32 12.78
N ILE A 15 -0.96 -2.06 11.46
CA ILE A 15 -2.06 -1.61 10.61
C ILE A 15 -3.18 -2.66 10.51
N SER A 16 -2.84 -3.96 10.59
CA SER A 16 -3.83 -5.03 10.52
C SER A 16 -4.85 -4.98 11.65
N ILE A 17 -4.44 -4.58 12.86
CA ILE A 17 -5.37 -4.42 13.99
C ILE A 17 -6.39 -3.32 13.67
N TYR A 18 -5.90 -2.13 13.33
CA TYR A 18 -6.76 -0.98 13.07
C TYR A 18 -7.68 -1.18 11.87
N VAL A 19 -7.15 -1.67 10.75
CA VAL A 19 -7.96 -1.89 9.54
C VAL A 19 -9.06 -2.91 9.80
N ASN A 20 -8.76 -3.99 10.53
CA ASN A 20 -9.75 -5.01 10.85
C ASN A 20 -10.87 -4.45 11.74
N GLU A 21 -10.53 -3.71 12.80
CA GLU A 21 -11.50 -3.05 13.67
C GLU A 21 -12.33 -1.98 12.94
N LEU A 22 -11.69 -1.14 12.13
CA LEU A 22 -12.36 -0.10 11.34
C LEU A 22 -13.39 -0.71 10.38
N ILE A 23 -13.06 -1.84 9.74
CA ILE A 23 -13.95 -2.51 8.81
C ILE A 23 -15.08 -3.24 9.53
N GLN A 24 -14.78 -4.03 10.56
CA GLN A 24 -15.76 -4.91 11.20
C GLN A 24 -16.63 -4.20 12.23
N SER A 25 -16.03 -3.38 13.09
CA SER A 25 -16.74 -2.73 14.20
C SER A 25 -17.34 -1.39 13.80
N TYR A 26 -16.67 -0.67 12.89
CA TYR A 26 -17.06 0.68 12.48
C TYR A 26 -17.56 0.77 11.04
N TYR A 27 -17.65 -0.37 10.33
CA TYR A 27 -18.22 -0.48 8.99
C TYR A 27 -17.61 0.47 7.95
N VAL A 28 -16.33 0.82 8.11
CA VAL A 28 -15.62 1.70 7.17
C VAL A 28 -15.57 1.05 5.79
N GLN A 29 -15.95 1.82 4.77
CA GLN A 29 -16.10 1.36 3.38
C GLN A 29 -14.87 1.64 2.50
N ASN A 30 -14.20 2.77 2.74
CA ASN A 30 -13.05 3.23 1.97
C ASN A 30 -11.92 3.57 2.93
N LEU A 31 -10.74 3.01 2.69
CA LEU A 31 -9.53 3.25 3.48
C LEU A 31 -8.45 3.83 2.57
N ILE A 32 -7.94 5.01 2.89
CA ILE A 32 -6.83 5.61 2.15
C ILE A 32 -5.68 5.78 3.14
N ARG A 33 -4.60 5.04 2.91
CA ARG A 33 -3.34 5.23 3.62
C ARG A 33 -2.58 6.36 2.94
N VAL A 34 -2.09 7.28 3.75
CA VAL A 34 -1.15 8.33 3.33
C VAL A 34 0.13 8.11 4.11
N GLY A 35 1.20 7.73 3.42
CA GLY A 35 2.46 7.32 4.02
C GLY A 35 3.67 8.02 3.44
N SER A 36 4.83 7.76 4.04
CA SER A 36 6.13 8.00 3.42
C SER A 36 6.71 6.68 2.93
N CYS A 37 7.60 6.74 1.95
CA CYS A 37 8.27 5.57 1.42
C CYS A 37 9.71 5.90 1.00
N GLY A 38 10.57 4.89 0.95
CA GLY A 38 11.91 4.99 0.40
C GLY A 38 11.91 4.66 -1.08
N ALA A 39 12.26 5.62 -1.94
CA ALA A 39 12.41 5.40 -3.37
C ALA A 39 13.54 4.39 -3.67
N ILE A 40 13.26 3.39 -4.52
CA ILE A 40 14.28 2.41 -4.95
C ILE A 40 14.68 2.66 -6.40
N LYS A 41 13.71 3.03 -7.24
CA LYS A 41 13.95 3.24 -8.66
C LYS A 41 14.63 4.60 -8.87
N ARG A 42 15.76 4.62 -9.58
CA ARG A 42 16.62 5.82 -9.75
C ARG A 42 15.92 7.03 -10.35
N ASP A 43 14.83 6.81 -11.09
CA ASP A 43 14.05 7.88 -11.69
C ASP A 43 13.06 8.50 -10.69
N VAL A 44 12.77 7.89 -9.52
CA VAL A 44 11.87 8.41 -8.49
C VAL A 44 12.61 9.43 -7.63
N ASN A 45 12.14 10.66 -7.63
CA ASN A 45 12.77 11.77 -6.90
C ASN A 45 12.13 11.99 -5.53
N VAL A 46 12.87 12.65 -4.63
CA VAL A 46 12.32 13.12 -3.35
C VAL A 46 11.14 14.07 -3.62
N ARG A 47 10.01 13.84 -2.94
CA ARG A 47 8.69 14.50 -3.12
C ARG A 47 7.85 13.99 -4.29
N ASP A 48 8.29 12.99 -5.05
CA ASP A 48 7.38 12.29 -5.97
C ASP A 48 6.28 11.60 -5.16
N VAL A 49 5.05 11.62 -5.68
CA VAL A 49 3.90 10.94 -5.09
C VAL A 49 3.72 9.59 -5.79
N ILE A 50 3.57 8.52 -5.02
CA ILE A 50 3.41 7.16 -5.54
C ILE A 50 2.00 6.66 -5.21
N LEU A 51 1.23 6.32 -6.24
CA LEU A 51 -0.02 5.60 -6.08
C LEU A 51 0.28 4.11 -6.20
N ALA A 52 0.25 3.40 -5.07
CA ALA A 52 0.58 1.98 -5.03
C ALA A 52 -0.55 1.15 -5.66
N GLN A 53 -0.41 0.74 -6.92
CA GLN A 53 -1.38 -0.09 -7.61
C GLN A 53 -1.45 -1.50 -7.00
N THR A 54 -0.30 -2.02 -6.57
CA THR A 54 -0.13 -3.33 -5.93
C THR A 54 1.05 -3.28 -4.97
N SER A 55 1.23 -4.32 -4.15
CA SER A 55 2.36 -4.43 -3.23
C SER A 55 2.95 -5.84 -3.19
N SER A 56 4.27 -5.93 -3.34
CA SER A 56 5.05 -7.11 -2.97
C SER A 56 5.41 -7.06 -1.48
N THR A 57 5.71 -8.20 -0.84
CA THR A 57 6.07 -8.20 0.58
C THR A 57 6.99 -9.36 0.95
N ASP A 58 7.78 -9.19 2.01
CA ASP A 58 8.44 -10.27 2.74
C ASP A 58 7.63 -10.78 3.95
N SER A 59 6.50 -10.14 4.26
CA SER A 59 5.63 -10.54 5.35
C SER A 59 4.94 -11.86 5.06
N GLN A 60 4.87 -12.72 6.07
CA GLN A 60 4.21 -14.02 5.98
C GLN A 60 2.68 -13.94 6.05
N MET A 61 2.09 -12.76 6.26
CA MET A 61 0.63 -12.58 6.43
C MET A 61 -0.19 -13.27 5.34
N ASN A 62 0.13 -13.04 4.06
CA ASN A 62 -0.60 -13.64 2.95
C ASN A 62 -0.29 -15.14 2.81
N ARG A 63 0.94 -15.58 3.08
CA ARG A 63 1.28 -17.01 3.09
C ARG A 63 0.49 -17.78 4.13
N VAL A 64 0.31 -17.22 5.33
CA VAL A 64 -0.51 -17.82 6.38
C VAL A 64 -1.99 -17.91 5.96
N ALA A 65 -2.50 -16.90 5.27
CA ALA A 65 -3.91 -16.86 4.83
C ALA A 65 -4.20 -17.74 3.61
N PHE A 66 -3.26 -17.85 2.67
CA PHE A 66 -3.46 -18.47 1.35
C PHE A 66 -2.64 -19.74 1.13
N GLY A 67 -1.77 -20.13 2.06
CA GLY A 67 -0.89 -21.29 1.94
C GLY A 67 0.10 -21.15 0.77
N PRO A 68 0.11 -22.09 -0.19
CA PRO A 68 1.06 -22.06 -1.31
C PRO A 68 0.72 -21.00 -2.38
N ILE A 69 -0.46 -20.38 -2.33
CA ILE A 69 -0.90 -19.43 -3.35
C ILE A 69 -0.21 -18.08 -3.14
N ASP A 70 0.37 -17.54 -4.22
CA ASP A 70 0.88 -16.17 -4.29
C ASP A 70 -0.27 -15.20 -4.50
N TYR A 71 -0.90 -14.75 -3.41
CA TYR A 71 -1.92 -13.72 -3.50
C TYR A 71 -1.30 -12.37 -3.89
N ALA A 72 -1.86 -11.71 -4.91
CA ALA A 72 -1.43 -10.41 -5.40
C ALA A 72 -2.34 -9.29 -4.84
N PRO A 73 -1.97 -8.64 -3.72
CA PRO A 73 -2.78 -7.58 -3.13
C PRO A 73 -2.76 -6.33 -4.02
N CYS A 74 -3.93 -5.78 -4.33
CA CYS A 74 -4.07 -4.62 -5.21
C CYS A 74 -4.98 -3.55 -4.60
N ALA A 75 -4.76 -2.30 -5.02
CA ALA A 75 -5.65 -1.20 -4.70
C ALA A 75 -7.02 -1.37 -5.37
N ASP A 76 -8.04 -0.70 -4.82
CA ASP A 76 -9.30 -0.49 -5.53
C ASP A 76 -9.06 0.41 -6.75
N PHE A 77 -9.39 -0.09 -7.95
CA PHE A 77 -9.19 0.64 -9.20
C PHE A 77 -9.94 1.98 -9.22
N GLY A 78 -11.13 2.06 -8.62
CA GLY A 78 -11.92 3.28 -8.56
C GLY A 78 -11.27 4.37 -7.73
N LEU A 79 -10.71 4.03 -6.56
CA LEU A 79 -9.92 4.94 -5.73
C LEU A 79 -8.63 5.35 -6.44
N LEU A 80 -7.92 4.37 -7.01
CA LEU A 80 -6.66 4.60 -7.72
C LEU A 80 -6.85 5.57 -8.90
N LYS A 81 -7.84 5.31 -9.76
CA LYS A 81 -8.14 6.16 -10.91
C LYS A 81 -8.52 7.58 -10.46
N LYS A 82 -9.39 7.70 -9.45
CA LYS A 82 -9.77 9.03 -8.93
C LYS A 82 -8.58 9.80 -8.37
N ALA A 83 -7.67 9.13 -7.67
CA ALA A 83 -6.46 9.75 -7.15
C ALA A 83 -5.54 10.22 -8.29
N TYR A 84 -5.36 9.38 -9.31
CA TYR A 84 -4.58 9.71 -10.51
C TYR A 84 -5.17 10.92 -11.27
N ASP A 85 -6.45 10.85 -11.64
CA ASP A 85 -7.15 11.93 -12.36
C ASP A 85 -7.10 13.26 -11.57
N THR A 86 -7.24 13.18 -10.24
CA THR A 86 -7.16 14.36 -9.36
C THR A 86 -5.76 14.95 -9.32
N ALA A 87 -4.72 14.12 -9.32
CA ALA A 87 -3.34 14.57 -9.37
C ALA A 87 -3.03 15.24 -10.70
N GLU A 88 -3.44 14.64 -11.82
CA GLU A 88 -3.30 15.24 -13.16
C GLU A 88 -3.99 16.60 -13.25
N ALA A 89 -5.26 16.70 -12.80
CA ALA A 89 -6.01 17.96 -12.80
C ALA A 89 -5.35 19.06 -11.93
N LYS A 90 -4.54 18.66 -10.94
CA LYS A 90 -3.79 19.57 -10.07
C LYS A 90 -2.35 19.79 -10.50
N ASN A 91 -1.93 19.23 -11.64
CA ASN A 91 -0.54 19.22 -12.10
C ASN A 91 0.45 18.67 -11.05
N VAL A 92 0.01 17.68 -10.28
CA VAL A 92 0.86 16.95 -9.33
C VAL A 92 1.39 15.72 -10.06
N ALA A 93 2.71 15.65 -10.23
CA ALA A 93 3.36 14.48 -10.80
C ALA A 93 3.15 13.27 -9.87
N VAL A 94 2.53 12.23 -10.40
CA VAL A 94 2.30 10.95 -9.71
C VAL A 94 2.89 9.80 -10.51
N ARG A 95 3.32 8.77 -9.79
CA ARG A 95 3.71 7.48 -10.38
C ARG A 95 2.79 6.40 -9.88
N VAL A 96 2.35 5.54 -10.79
CA VAL A 96 1.48 4.41 -10.46
C VAL A 96 2.27 3.12 -10.66
N GLY A 97 2.28 2.25 -9.67
CA GLY A 97 2.98 0.97 -9.81
C GLY A 97 3.07 0.15 -8.54
N ASN A 98 4.00 -0.81 -8.54
CA ASN A 98 4.22 -1.72 -7.42
C ASN A 98 5.08 -1.06 -6.34
N VAL A 99 4.73 -1.28 -5.07
CA VAL A 99 5.55 -0.96 -3.91
C VAL A 99 5.99 -2.24 -3.19
N PHE A 100 6.92 -2.13 -2.26
CA PHE A 100 7.34 -3.25 -1.43
C PHE A 100 7.02 -2.97 0.03
N THR A 101 6.15 -3.77 0.62
CA THR A 101 5.85 -3.78 2.06
C THR A 101 6.89 -4.64 2.79
N ALA A 102 7.81 -4.00 3.52
CA ALA A 102 8.86 -4.65 4.29
C ALA A 102 8.47 -4.82 5.77
N ASP A 103 8.75 -5.99 6.36
CA ASP A 103 8.64 -6.22 7.80
C ASP A 103 9.84 -5.64 8.59
N GLN A 104 10.99 -5.46 7.93
CA GLN A 104 12.22 -4.96 8.54
C GLN A 104 12.60 -3.62 7.92
N PHE A 105 12.79 -2.59 8.75
CA PHE A 105 13.29 -1.29 8.28
C PHE A 105 14.80 -1.32 8.00
N TYR A 106 15.57 -1.95 8.88
CA TYR A 106 17.02 -2.14 8.72
C TYR A 106 17.28 -3.52 8.17
N ASN A 107 17.70 -3.61 6.91
CA ASN A 107 17.94 -4.87 6.22
C ASN A 107 18.90 -4.70 5.03
N GLU A 108 19.32 -5.81 4.45
CA GLU A 108 20.09 -5.87 3.21
C GLU A 108 19.23 -6.42 2.07
N LYS A 109 18.12 -5.75 1.75
CA LYS A 109 17.26 -6.18 0.62
C LYS A 109 17.99 -6.00 -0.72
N PRO A 110 17.71 -6.86 -1.72
CA PRO A 110 18.26 -6.72 -3.06
C PRO A 110 17.56 -5.59 -3.83
N LEU A 111 17.81 -4.34 -3.43
CA LEU A 111 17.15 -3.13 -3.94
C LEU A 111 17.26 -2.98 -5.46
N GLU A 112 18.45 -3.25 -6.03
CA GLU A 112 18.66 -3.16 -7.48
C GLU A 112 17.81 -4.16 -8.26
N LEU A 113 17.69 -5.39 -7.75
CA LEU A 113 16.82 -6.40 -8.34
C LEU A 113 15.35 -5.98 -8.23
N MET A 114 14.92 -5.50 -7.05
CA MET A 114 13.55 -5.00 -6.87
C MET A 114 13.22 -3.86 -7.86
N ALA A 115 14.13 -2.92 -8.04
CA ALA A 115 13.98 -1.82 -8.99
C ALA A 115 13.91 -2.33 -10.45
N GLN A 116 14.74 -3.32 -10.81
CA GLN A 116 14.73 -3.95 -12.13
C GLN A 116 13.36 -4.59 -12.45
N TYR A 117 12.70 -5.16 -11.44
CA TYR A 117 11.36 -5.74 -11.56
C TYR A 117 10.23 -4.71 -11.40
N GLY A 118 10.55 -3.41 -11.37
CA GLY A 118 9.57 -2.33 -11.41
C GLY A 118 8.98 -1.94 -10.05
N ILE A 119 9.57 -2.37 -8.93
CA ILE A 119 9.19 -1.85 -7.61
C ILE A 119 9.68 -0.39 -7.51
N LEU A 120 8.75 0.51 -7.21
CA LEU A 120 9.01 1.95 -7.17
C LEU A 120 9.60 2.39 -5.83
N ALA A 121 9.05 1.87 -4.73
CA ALA A 121 9.42 2.28 -3.38
C ALA A 121 9.17 1.18 -2.33
N ILE A 122 9.83 1.33 -1.17
CA ILE A 122 9.62 0.50 0.04
C ILE A 122 8.84 1.28 1.08
N GLU A 123 7.85 0.62 1.66
CA GLU A 123 7.06 1.04 2.81
C GLU A 123 6.75 -0.19 3.69
N MET A 124 5.87 -0.11 4.69
CA MET A 124 5.74 -1.20 5.68
C MET A 124 4.29 -1.66 5.95
N GLU A 125 3.28 -1.21 5.20
CA GLU A 125 1.87 -1.42 5.58
C GLU A 125 0.92 -1.83 4.44
N THR A 126 1.24 -1.52 3.19
CA THR A 126 0.29 -1.56 2.07
C THR A 126 -0.25 -2.96 1.79
N THR A 127 0.58 -4.00 1.86
CA THR A 127 0.12 -5.39 1.67
C THR A 127 -0.98 -5.77 2.66
N ALA A 128 -0.84 -5.41 3.94
CA ALA A 128 -1.84 -5.71 4.95
C ALA A 128 -3.16 -4.99 4.69
N LEU A 129 -3.08 -3.69 4.34
CA LEU A 129 -4.24 -2.87 4.00
C LEU A 129 -5.04 -3.49 2.85
N TYR A 130 -4.36 -3.85 1.76
CA TYR A 130 -5.00 -4.37 0.56
C TYR A 130 -5.57 -5.78 0.76
N SER A 131 -4.82 -6.67 1.42
CA SER A 131 -5.29 -8.03 1.71
C SER A 131 -6.52 -8.03 2.63
N LEU A 132 -6.55 -7.18 3.65
CA LEU A 132 -7.71 -7.08 4.55
C LEU A 132 -8.90 -6.43 3.86
N ALA A 133 -8.68 -5.37 3.09
CA ALA A 133 -9.75 -4.73 2.33
C ALA A 133 -10.41 -5.73 1.37
N ALA A 134 -9.61 -6.53 0.64
CA ALA A 134 -10.12 -7.56 -0.24
C ALA A 134 -10.88 -8.67 0.51
N LYS A 135 -10.37 -9.12 1.66
CA LYS A 135 -11.03 -10.13 2.51
C LYS A 135 -12.46 -9.72 2.91
N PHE A 136 -12.69 -8.43 3.14
CA PHE A 136 -13.96 -7.92 3.65
C PHE A 136 -14.78 -7.14 2.62
N ASP A 137 -14.44 -7.22 1.33
CA ASP A 137 -15.10 -6.48 0.25
C ASP A 137 -15.15 -4.96 0.54
N ARG A 138 -13.97 -4.38 0.76
CA ARG A 138 -13.76 -2.96 1.04
C ARG A 138 -12.76 -2.37 0.06
N LYS A 139 -12.79 -1.04 -0.08
CA LYS A 139 -11.93 -0.31 -1.00
C LYS A 139 -10.73 0.25 -0.27
N ALA A 140 -9.54 0.03 -0.81
CA ALA A 140 -8.32 0.56 -0.24
C ALA A 140 -7.39 1.18 -1.29
N LEU A 141 -6.62 2.19 -0.87
CA LEU A 141 -5.54 2.79 -1.64
C LEU A 141 -4.44 3.27 -0.69
N SER A 142 -3.19 3.04 -1.05
CA SER A 142 -2.01 3.66 -0.43
C SER A 142 -1.43 4.73 -1.37
N ILE A 143 -1.13 5.88 -0.79
CA ILE A 143 -0.52 7.07 -1.40
C ILE A 143 0.73 7.43 -0.59
#